data_AF-A0A9D2PT99-F1
#
_entry.id   AF-A0A9D2PT99-F1
#
_cell.length_a   1.000
_cell.length_b   1.000
_cell.length_c   1.000
_cell.angle_alpha   90.00
_cell.angle_beta   90.00
_cell.angle_gamma   90.00
#
_symmetry.space_group_name_H-M   'P 1'
#
loop_
_entity.id
_entity.type
_entity.pdbx_description
1 polymer ?
#
loop_
_entity_poly.entity_id
_entity_poly.type
_entity_poly.pdbx_seq_one_letter_code
_entity_poly.pdbx_strand_id
1 'polypeptide(L)'
;MAITQSTIKQINKNYHRHSDTIHSMDFYKTPKELRVAYGVDAEAFKIYTQLPYCRTDEGQILVNEALPDWELMRDLLLALDRLPDSLLIDIYRMDKHRWAEGELDKMEGDTKDEMLRKILYRLIPEITWAHFFHKN
;
A
#
# COMPACT_ATOMS: atom_id res chain seq x y z
N MET A 1 1.27 28.42 0.06
CA MET A 1 2.75 28.45 -0.10
C MET A 1 3.10 27.76 -1.40
N ALA A 2 4.11 28.22 -2.13
CA ALA A 2 4.55 27.57 -3.36
C ALA A 2 5.45 26.37 -3.04
N ILE A 3 5.21 25.23 -3.70
CA ILE A 3 6.09 24.06 -3.64
C ILE A 3 7.39 24.42 -4.36
N THR A 4 8.53 24.21 -3.71
CA THR A 4 9.85 24.59 -4.25
C THR A 4 10.45 23.47 -5.10
N GLN A 5 11.37 23.81 -6.01
CA GLN A 5 12.15 22.79 -6.75
C GLN A 5 12.95 21.88 -5.82
N SER A 6 13.45 22.39 -4.69
CA SER A 6 14.12 21.59 -3.66
C SER A 6 13.18 20.56 -3.04
N THR A 7 11.93 20.93 -2.75
CA THR A 7 10.89 20.03 -2.23
C THR A 7 10.64 18.88 -3.21
N ILE A 8 10.48 19.18 -4.50
CA ILE A 8 10.27 18.17 -5.55
C ILE A 8 11.48 17.22 -5.65
N LYS A 9 12.71 17.76 -5.62
CA LYS A 9 13.93 16.94 -5.63
C LYS A 9 14.01 15.99 -4.43
N GLN A 10 13.58 16.45 -3.25
CA GLN A 10 13.55 15.61 -2.05
C GLN A 10 12.54 14.47 -2.17
N ILE A 11 11.34 14.72 -2.70
CA ILE A 11 10.34 13.66 -2.94
C ILE A 11 10.93 12.62 -3.90
N ASN A 12 11.40 13.07 -5.07
CA ASN A 12 11.92 12.17 -6.10
C ASN A 12 13.10 11.33 -5.62
N LYS A 13 13.90 11.83 -4.67
CA LYS A 13 15.01 11.08 -4.07
C LYS A 13 14.53 9.95 -3.16
N ASN A 14 13.39 10.13 -2.49
CA ASN A 14 12.86 9.18 -1.50
C ASN A 14 11.72 8.32 -2.08
N TYR A 15 11.34 8.55 -3.33
CA TYR A 15 10.29 7.82 -4.01
C TYR A 15 10.92 6.74 -4.89
N HIS A 16 10.56 5.50 -4.64
CA HIS A 16 11.13 4.34 -5.32
C HIS A 16 10.03 3.60 -6.08
N ARG A 17 10.25 3.36 -7.37
CA ARG A 17 9.35 2.60 -8.23
C ARG A 17 9.83 1.16 -8.34
N HIS A 18 8.93 0.20 -8.12
CA HIS A 18 9.24 -1.24 -8.21
C HIS A 18 8.52 -1.94 -9.36
N SER A 19 7.30 -1.53 -9.66
CA SER A 19 6.56 -1.91 -10.88
C SER A 19 5.77 -0.71 -11.42
N ASP A 20 4.82 -0.94 -12.32
CA ASP A 20 3.93 0.11 -12.82
C ASP A 20 2.88 0.52 -11.76
N THR A 21 2.57 -0.38 -10.83
CA THR A 21 1.54 -0.22 -9.80
C THR A 21 2.13 -0.13 -8.40
N ILE A 22 3.29 -0.73 -8.14
CA ILE A 22 3.89 -0.81 -6.79
C ILE A 22 5.09 0.11 -6.65
N HIS A 23 4.95 1.04 -5.72
CA HIS A 23 5.93 2.08 -5.41
C HIS A 23 6.16 2.10 -3.89
N SER A 24 7.21 2.77 -3.43
CA SER A 24 7.47 2.96 -2.00
C SER A 24 8.10 4.30 -1.69
N MET A 25 7.87 4.76 -0.46
CA MET A 25 8.49 5.95 0.12
C MET A 25 8.40 5.88 1.64
N ASP A 26 9.38 6.44 2.33
CA ASP A 26 9.27 6.72 3.77
C ASP A 26 8.29 7.89 4.01
N PHE A 27 7.14 7.61 4.60
CA PHE A 27 6.09 8.63 4.76
C PHE A 27 6.52 9.77 5.70
N TYR A 28 7.43 9.53 6.64
CA TYR A 28 7.98 10.60 7.51
C TYR A 28 8.90 11.55 6.76
N LYS A 29 9.44 11.15 5.60
CA LYS A 29 10.26 12.02 4.75
C LYS A 29 9.44 12.96 3.86
N THR A 30 8.11 12.92 3.96
CA THR A 30 7.24 13.88 3.26
C THR A 30 7.50 15.30 3.76
N PRO A 31 7.91 16.23 2.89
CA PRO A 31 8.19 17.61 3.29
C PRO A 31 6.97 18.32 3.92
N LYS A 32 7.21 19.09 4.99
CA LYS A 32 6.17 19.83 5.71
C LYS A 32 5.44 20.83 4.79
N GLU A 33 6.14 21.38 3.81
CA GLU A 33 5.60 22.33 2.83
C GLU A 33 4.46 21.71 2.02
N LEU A 34 4.53 20.42 1.68
CA LEU A 34 3.45 19.72 0.98
C LEU A 34 2.24 19.59 1.89
N ARG A 35 2.45 19.16 3.14
CA ARG A 35 1.38 19.04 4.14
C ARG A 35 0.62 20.36 4.29
N VAL A 36 1.34 21.48 4.37
CA VAL A 36 0.73 22.83 4.45
C VAL A 36 0.06 23.24 3.14
N ALA A 37 0.68 22.96 1.98
CA ALA A 37 0.12 23.33 0.68
C ALA A 37 -1.20 22.63 0.37
N TYR A 38 -1.34 21.37 0.79
CA TYR A 38 -2.56 20.57 0.62
C TYR A 38 -3.52 20.66 1.82
N GLY A 39 -3.24 21.54 2.81
CA GLY A 39 -4.14 21.77 3.94
C GLY A 39 -4.31 20.56 4.87
N VAL A 40 -3.33 19.66 4.92
CA VAL A 40 -3.40 18.43 5.70
C VAL A 40 -3.05 18.72 7.16
N ASP A 41 -3.95 18.38 8.07
CA ASP A 41 -3.74 18.52 9.50
C ASP A 41 -2.52 17.70 10.01
N ALA A 42 -1.85 18.20 11.04
CA ALA A 42 -0.64 17.56 11.58
C ALA A 42 -0.92 16.21 12.23
N GLU A 43 -2.01 16.10 13.00
CA GLU A 43 -2.38 14.85 13.68
C GLU A 43 -2.93 13.84 12.67
N ALA A 44 -3.73 14.30 11.70
CA ALA A 44 -4.16 13.45 10.59
C ALA A 44 -2.96 12.91 9.79
N PHE A 45 -1.98 13.76 9.48
CA PHE A 45 -0.78 13.33 8.78
C PHE A 45 0.04 12.33 9.60
N LYS A 46 0.12 12.51 10.92
CA LYS A 46 0.79 11.56 11.81
C LYS A 46 0.15 10.17 11.76
N ILE A 47 -1.18 10.09 11.76
CA ILE A 47 -1.89 8.81 11.57
C ILE A 47 -1.55 8.21 10.20
N TYR A 48 -1.56 9.02 9.14
CA TYR A 48 -1.19 8.57 7.80
C TYR A 48 0.23 7.98 7.74
N THR A 49 1.22 8.60 8.40
CA THR A 49 2.60 8.07 8.43
C THR A 49 2.75 6.71 9.13
N GLN A 50 1.70 6.23 9.81
CA GLN A 50 1.68 4.92 10.47
C GLN A 50 1.03 3.84 9.59
N LEU A 51 0.43 4.20 8.46
CA LEU A 51 -0.16 3.22 7.55
C LEU A 51 0.94 2.43 6.83
N PRO A 52 0.74 1.13 6.59
CA PRO A 52 1.72 0.28 5.90
C PRO A 52 1.82 0.57 4.40
N TYR A 53 0.73 1.03 3.80
CA TYR A 53 0.67 1.48 2.42
C TYR A 53 -0.57 2.38 2.24
N CYS A 54 -0.63 3.06 1.11
CA CYS A 54 -1.83 3.77 0.66
C CYS A 54 -2.02 3.63 -0.85
N ARG A 55 -3.22 3.97 -1.32
CA ARG A 55 -3.49 4.16 -2.75
C ARG A 55 -3.15 5.58 -3.15
N THR A 56 -2.68 5.78 -4.38
CA THR A 56 -2.49 7.10 -4.97
C THR A 56 -3.57 7.39 -6.02
N ASP A 57 -3.69 8.66 -6.41
CA ASP A 57 -4.66 9.08 -7.43
C ASP A 57 -4.25 8.62 -8.84
N GLU A 58 -3.01 8.14 -9.01
CA GLU A 58 -2.45 7.60 -10.26
C GLU A 58 -2.61 6.07 -10.39
N GLY A 59 -3.39 5.43 -9.51
CA GLY A 59 -3.62 3.99 -9.56
C GLY A 59 -2.51 3.14 -8.92
N GLN A 60 -1.63 3.77 -8.16
CA GLN A 60 -0.49 3.09 -7.56
C GLN A 60 -0.78 2.72 -6.10
N ILE A 61 -0.09 1.69 -5.63
CA ILE A 61 0.04 1.37 -4.21
C ILE A 61 1.41 1.87 -3.75
N LEU A 62 1.41 2.78 -2.79
CA LEU A 62 2.61 3.35 -2.20
C LEU A 62 2.87 2.70 -0.84
N VAL A 63 3.92 1.89 -0.74
CA VAL A 63 4.34 1.19 0.48
C VAL A 63 5.19 2.11 1.37
N ASN A 64 4.94 2.08 2.68
CA ASN A 64 5.62 2.94 3.65
C ASN A 64 6.92 2.32 4.16
N GLU A 65 8.06 2.88 3.75
CA GLU A 65 9.41 2.39 4.11
C GLU A 65 9.78 2.64 5.57
N ALA A 66 9.00 3.43 6.30
CA ALA A 66 9.26 3.73 7.70
C ALA A 66 8.97 2.55 8.64
N LEU A 67 8.19 1.56 8.19
CA LEU A 67 7.77 0.43 9.01
C LEU A 67 8.76 -0.74 8.91
N PRO A 68 9.02 -1.49 10.00
CA PRO A 68 10.02 -2.57 10.02
C PRO A 68 9.85 -3.65 8.92
N ASP A 69 8.61 -4.01 8.58
CA ASP A 69 8.30 -5.08 7.65
C ASP A 69 7.91 -4.59 6.24
N TRP A 70 8.32 -3.36 5.87
CA TRP A 70 7.93 -2.75 4.60
C TRP A 70 8.43 -3.55 3.38
N GLU A 71 9.60 -4.17 3.46
CA GLU A 71 10.15 -4.98 2.37
C GLU A 71 9.31 -6.22 2.13
N LEU A 72 8.84 -6.86 3.20
CA LEU A 72 7.91 -7.99 3.10
C LEU A 72 6.59 -7.57 2.45
N MET A 73 6.04 -6.41 2.85
CA MET A 73 4.82 -5.86 2.25
C MET A 73 5.02 -5.59 0.74
N ARG A 74 6.13 -4.93 0.37
CA ARG A 74 6.51 -4.67 -1.02
C ARG A 74 6.61 -5.98 -1.81
N ASP A 75 7.32 -6.97 -1.29
CA ASP A 75 7.57 -8.23 -1.99
C ASP A 75 6.29 -9.05 -2.18
N LEU A 76 5.39 -9.04 -1.18
CA LEU A 76 4.06 -9.65 -1.31
C LEU A 76 3.21 -8.96 -2.39
N LEU A 77 3.16 -7.62 -2.38
CA LEU A 77 2.45 -6.84 -3.38
C LEU A 77 3.02 -7.08 -4.79
N LEU A 78 4.35 -7.07 -4.95
CA LEU A 78 5.01 -7.36 -6.22
C LEU A 78 4.76 -8.79 -6.71
N ALA A 79 4.69 -9.76 -5.81
CA ALA A 79 4.36 -11.13 -6.17
C ALA A 79 2.92 -11.23 -6.71
N LEU A 80 1.98 -10.55 -6.06
CA LEU A 80 0.57 -10.49 -6.48
C LEU A 80 0.38 -9.70 -7.80
N ASP A 81 1.10 -8.59 -7.98
CA ASP A 81 1.06 -7.73 -9.16
C ASP A 81 1.45 -8.48 -10.45
N ARG A 82 2.26 -9.53 -10.34
CA ARG A 82 2.67 -10.36 -11.47
C ARG A 82 1.63 -11.41 -11.86
N LEU A 83 0.60 -11.63 -11.04
CA LEU A 83 -0.42 -12.65 -11.31
C LEU A 83 -1.51 -12.09 -12.23
N PRO A 84 -2.05 -12.90 -13.15
CA PRO A 84 -3.24 -12.53 -13.91
C PRO A 84 -4.44 -12.30 -12.98
N ASP A 85 -5.29 -11.31 -13.30
CA ASP A 85 -6.49 -10.98 -12.52
C ASP A 85 -7.39 -12.19 -12.27
N SER A 86 -7.52 -13.10 -13.25
CA SER A 86 -8.30 -14.33 -13.09
C SER A 86 -7.80 -15.18 -11.92
N LEU A 87 -6.48 -15.32 -11.78
CA LEU A 87 -5.86 -16.08 -10.69
C LEU A 87 -6.01 -15.36 -9.35
N LEU A 88 -5.85 -14.03 -9.32
CA LEU A 88 -6.09 -13.22 -8.13
C LEU A 88 -7.54 -13.39 -7.62
N ILE A 89 -8.51 -13.33 -8.54
CA ILE A 89 -9.93 -13.52 -8.23
C ILE A 89 -10.19 -14.94 -7.72
N ASP A 90 -9.57 -15.95 -8.31
CA ASP A 90 -9.72 -17.34 -7.87
C ASP A 90 -9.16 -17.55 -6.45
N ILE A 91 -7.97 -17.02 -6.15
CA ILE A 91 -7.39 -17.05 -4.79
C ILE A 91 -8.32 -16.36 -3.80
N TYR A 92 -8.82 -15.17 -4.15
CA TYR A 92 -9.76 -14.42 -3.29
C TYR A 92 -11.03 -15.23 -3.01
N ARG A 93 -11.62 -15.87 -4.03
CA ARG A 93 -12.83 -16.70 -3.89
C ARG A 93 -12.59 -17.95 -3.04
N MET A 94 -11.42 -18.58 -3.19
CA MET A 94 -11.04 -19.75 -2.38
C MET A 94 -11.02 -19.45 -0.89
N ASP A 95 -10.60 -18.24 -0.53
CA ASP A 95 -10.43 -17.85 0.87
C ASP A 95 -11.60 -17.00 1.42
N LYS A 96 -12.49 -16.48 0.56
CA LYS A 96 -13.66 -15.66 0.94
C LYS A 96 -14.56 -16.31 1.98
N HIS A 97 -14.70 -17.64 1.95
CA HIS A 97 -15.58 -18.39 2.85
C HIS A 97 -14.87 -18.88 4.13
N ARG A 98 -13.57 -18.61 4.28
CA ARG A 98 -12.78 -19.14 5.39
C ARG A 98 -12.93 -18.36 6.68
N TRP A 99 -13.28 -17.07 6.61
CA TRP A 99 -13.32 -16.19 7.77
C TRP A 99 -14.65 -15.47 7.88
N ALA A 100 -15.18 -15.39 9.10
CA ALA A 100 -16.37 -14.61 9.40
C ALA A 100 -16.08 -13.10 9.33
N GLU A 101 -17.12 -12.31 9.07
CA GLU A 101 -17.05 -10.85 9.08
C GLU A 101 -16.66 -10.39 10.50
N GLY A 102 -15.41 -9.94 10.68
CA GLY A 102 -14.79 -9.60 11.96
C GLY A 102 -13.52 -10.39 12.32
N GLU A 103 -13.34 -11.60 11.79
CA GLU A 103 -12.10 -12.38 11.97
C GLU A 103 -10.93 -11.83 11.16
N LEU A 104 -11.24 -11.04 10.14
CA LEU A 104 -10.27 -10.31 9.32
C LEU A 104 -9.73 -9.08 10.06
N ASP A 105 -10.48 -8.49 10.97
CA ASP A 105 -10.06 -7.27 11.71
C ASP A 105 -8.86 -7.55 12.61
N LYS A 106 -8.73 -8.80 13.05
CA LYS A 106 -7.54 -9.32 13.69
C LYS A 106 -6.68 -10.00 12.62
N MET A 107 -5.61 -9.31 12.23
CA MET A 107 -4.59 -9.88 11.34
C MET A 107 -3.88 -11.09 11.97
N GLU A 108 -4.01 -11.27 13.28
CA GLU A 108 -3.57 -12.46 14.00
C GLU A 108 -4.36 -13.70 13.52
N GLY A 109 -3.62 -14.75 13.19
CA GLY A 109 -4.16 -16.09 12.95
C GLY A 109 -3.66 -17.04 14.04
N ASP A 110 -4.29 -18.21 14.16
CA ASP A 110 -3.85 -19.24 15.11
C ASP A 110 -2.47 -19.81 14.72
N THR A 111 -2.09 -19.63 13.45
CA THR A 111 -0.79 -20.01 12.89
C THR A 111 -0.22 -18.90 12.00
N LYS A 112 1.10 -18.94 11.78
CA LYS A 112 1.80 -18.05 10.84
C LYS A 112 1.24 -18.17 9.41
N ASP A 113 0.90 -19.38 8.97
CA ASP A 113 0.34 -19.62 7.64
C ASP A 113 -1.05 -19.00 7.50
N GLU A 114 -1.87 -19.06 8.54
CA GLU A 114 -3.18 -18.42 8.54
C GLU A 114 -3.06 -16.89 8.53
N MET A 115 -2.15 -16.33 9.33
CA MET A 115 -1.84 -14.89 9.30
C MET A 115 -1.42 -14.44 7.89
N LEU A 116 -0.53 -15.20 7.23
CA LEU A 116 -0.11 -14.90 5.86
C LEU A 116 -1.27 -14.97 4.86
N ARG A 117 -2.18 -15.95 4.99
CA ARG A 117 -3.37 -16.05 4.15
C ARG A 117 -4.32 -14.87 4.36
N LYS A 118 -4.55 -14.44 5.61
CA LYS A 118 -5.35 -13.24 5.91
C LYS A 118 -4.76 -11.98 5.29
N ILE A 119 -3.44 -11.84 5.36
CA ILE A 119 -2.70 -10.74 4.71
C ILE A 119 -2.92 -10.78 3.20
N LEU A 120 -2.65 -11.92 2.54
CA LEU A 120 -2.84 -12.07 1.10
C LEU A 120 -4.27 -11.75 0.67
N TYR A 121 -5.26 -12.29 1.39
CA TYR A 121 -6.67 -12.03 1.12
C TYR A 121 -7.01 -10.54 1.17
N ARG A 122 -6.43 -9.78 2.11
CA ARG A 122 -6.61 -8.32 2.21
C ARG A 122 -5.87 -7.54 1.13
N LEU A 123 -4.74 -8.04 0.63
CA LEU A 123 -3.95 -7.35 -0.41
C LEU A 123 -4.51 -7.56 -1.83
N ILE A 124 -5.20 -8.67 -2.09
CA ILE A 124 -5.76 -8.95 -3.43
C ILE A 124 -6.71 -7.83 -3.92
N PRO A 125 -7.67 -7.33 -3.11
CA PRO A 125 -8.50 -6.18 -3.49
C PRO A 125 -7.70 -4.92 -3.86
N GLU A 126 -6.54 -4.71 -3.23
CA GLU A 126 -5.68 -3.55 -3.51
C GLU A 126 -5.02 -3.68 -4.88
N ILE A 127 -4.44 -4.85 -5.17
CA ILE A 127 -3.78 -5.12 -6.45
C ILE A 127 -4.78 -5.12 -7.61
N THR A 128 -5.94 -5.74 -7.42
CA THR A 128 -6.99 -5.77 -8.45
C THR A 128 -7.53 -4.37 -8.76
N TRP A 129 -7.62 -3.49 -7.75
CA TRP A 129 -7.92 -2.08 -7.97
C TRP A 129 -6.83 -1.38 -8.80
N ALA A 130 -5.55 -1.59 -8.48
CA ALA A 130 -4.44 -0.98 -9.22
C ALA A 130 -4.40 -1.45 -10.69
N HIS A 131 -4.54 -2.75 -10.93
CA HIS A 131 -4.64 -3.31 -12.28
C HIS A 131 -5.80 -2.71 -13.09
N PHE A 132 -6.97 -2.55 -12.46
CA PHE A 132 -8.13 -1.95 -13.11
C PHE A 132 -7.87 -0.49 -13.51
N PHE A 133 -7.16 0.27 -12.67
CA PHE A 133 -6.83 1.67 -12.96
C PHE A 133 -5.98 1.82 -14.23
N HIS A 134 -4.98 0.94 -14.43
CA HIS A 134 -4.08 1.02 -15.59
C HIS A 134 -4.59 0.32 -16.86
N LYS A 135 -5.70 -0.43 -16.77
CA LYS A 135 -6.35 -1.07 -17.93
C LYS A 135 -7.43 -0.21 -18.59
N ASN A 136 -7.87 0.87 -17.93
CA ASN A 136 -8.82 1.85 -18.44
C ASN A 136 -8.13 3.18 -18.76
#